data_AF-A0A699UYD7-F1
#
_entry.id   AF-A0A699UYD7-F1
#
_cell.length_a   1.000
_cell.length_b   1.000
_cell.length_c   1.000
_cell.angle_alpha   90.00
_cell.angle_beta   90.00
_cell.angle_gamma   90.00
#
_symmetry.space_group_name_H-M   'P 1'
#
loop_
_entity.id
_entity.type
_entity.pdbx_description
1 polymer ?
#
loop_
_entity_poly.entity_id
_entity_poly.type
_entity_poly.pdbx_seq_one_letter_code
_entity_poly.pdbx_strand_id
1 'polypeptide(L)' 'MTKLTQKKVMFDCGDKQEAAFQSLKQKVCIAPILALPEGAEEFVVYCDASHKGL' A
#
# COMPACT_ATOMS: atom_id res chain seq x y z
N MET A 1 -6.23 1.69 -11.93
CA MET A 1 -5.31 0.78 -12.64
C MET A 1 -4.01 1.52 -12.91
N THR A 2 -2.86 0.99 -12.50
CA THR A 2 -1.56 1.65 -12.74
C THR A 2 -1.14 1.47 -14.20
N LYS A 3 -0.27 2.34 -14.72
CA LYS A 3 0.21 2.24 -16.12
C LYS A 3 0.96 0.93 -16.39
N LEU A 4 1.66 0.39 -15.39
CA LEU A 4 2.46 -0.84 -15.49
C LEU A 4 1.63 -2.09 -15.82
N THR A 5 0.35 -2.10 -15.45
CA THR A 5 -0.54 -3.26 -15.67
C THR A 5 -1.42 -3.09 -16.91
N GLN A 6 -1.27 -2.01 -17.68
CA GLN A 6 -2.10 -1.77 -18.86
C GLN A 6 -1.59 -2.58 -20.06
N LYS A 7 -2.50 -3.29 -20.73
CA LYS A 7 -2.18 -3.98 -21.98
C LYS A 7 -1.76 -2.98 -23.05
N LYS A 8 -0.84 -3.39 -23.92
CA LYS A 8 -0.29 -2.57 -25.03
C LYS A 8 0.52 -1.35 -24.57
N VAL A 9 0.86 -1.24 -23.28
CA VAL A 9 1.83 -0.29 -22.76
C VAL A 9 3.13 -1.04 -22.49
N MET A 10 4.26 -0.52 -22.97
CA MET A 10 5.57 -1.10 -22.65
C MET A 10 5.83 -0.97 -21.15
N PHE A 11 6.33 -2.05 -20.55
CA PHE A 11 6.71 -2.03 -19.15
C PHE A 11 7.93 -1.13 -18.97
N ASP A 12 7.76 -0.08 -18.17
CA ASP A 12 8.82 0.87 -17.83
C ASP A 12 8.90 1.00 -16.31
N CYS A 13 9.92 0.35 -15.73
CA CYS A 13 10.24 0.42 -14.32
C CYS A 13 11.47 1.29 -14.11
N GLY A 14 11.31 2.59 -14.28
CA GLY A 14 12.34 3.58 -13.97
C GLY A 14 12.44 3.92 -12.49
N ASP A 15 13.29 4.90 -12.15
CA ASP A 15 13.64 5.27 -10.78
C ASP A 15 12.43 5.59 -9.89
N LYS A 16 11.36 6.18 -10.46
CA LYS A 16 10.15 6.51 -9.68
C LYS A 16 9.39 5.27 -9.23
N GLN A 17 9.28 4.28 -10.11
CA GLN A 17 8.62 3.01 -9.85
C GLN A 17 9.42 2.18 -8.85
N GLU A 18 10.75 2.16 -9.00
CA GLU A 18 11.64 1.48 -8.05
C GLU A 18 11.60 2.15 -6.67
N ALA A 19 11.65 3.48 -6.60
CA ALA A 19 11.53 4.20 -5.32
C ALA A 19 10.21 3.93 -4.61
N ALA A 20 9.08 3.90 -5.35
CA ALA A 20 7.79 3.54 -4.81
C ALA A 20 7.77 2.07 -4.29
N PHE A 21 8.38 1.15 -5.04
CA PHE A 21 8.48 -0.25 -4.64
C PHE A 21 9.35 -0.45 -3.38
N GLN A 22 10.46 0.27 -3.27
CA GLN A 22 11.32 0.23 -2.08
C GLN A 22 10.62 0.83 -0.86
N SER A 23 9.87 1.93 -1.03
CA SER A 23 9.04 2.49 0.05
C SER A 23 7.99 1.49 0.51
N LEU A 24 7.34 0.78 -0.42
CA LEU A 24 6.36 -0.26 -0.08
C LEU A 24 7.00 -1.40 0.72
N LYS A 25 8.18 -1.90 0.31
CA LYS A 25 8.92 -2.92 1.07
C LYS A 25 9.18 -2.47 2.50
N GLN A 26 9.69 -1.25 2.68
CA GLN A 26 9.97 -0.71 4.02
C GLN A 26 8.70 -0.64 4.88
N LYS A 27 7.60 -0.10 4.34
CA LYS A 27 6.32 0.00 5.07
C LYS A 27 5.75 -1.37 5.45
N VAL A 28 5.85 -2.36 4.57
CA VAL A 28 5.34 -3.71 4.82
C VAL A 28 6.22 -4.47 5.81
N CYS A 29 7.54 -4.35 5.71
CA CYS A 29 8.47 -4.98 6.67
C CYS A 29 8.37 -4.39 8.08
N ILE A 30 8.02 -3.11 8.22
CA ILE A 30 7.93 -2.40 9.50
C ILE A 30 6.47 -2.33 10.00
N ALA A 31 5.51 -2.92 9.28
CA ALA A 31 4.11 -2.83 9.65
C ALA A 31 3.88 -3.37 11.08
N PRO A 32 3.11 -2.66 11.93
CA PRO A 32 2.86 -3.10 13.29
C PRO A 32 2.18 -4.48 13.28
N ILE A 33 2.55 -5.31 14.25
CA ILE A 33 1.90 -6.61 14.47
C ILE A 33 0.41 -6.33 14.70
N LEU A 34 -0.41 -6.79 13.77
CA LEU A 34 -1.86 -6.75 13.93
C LEU A 34 -2.22 -7.78 15.00
N ALA A 35 -2.57 -7.28 16.19
CA ALA A 35 -3.08 -8.13 17.26
C ALA A 35 -4.45 -8.69 16.85
N LEU A 36 -4.73 -9.92 17.28
CA LEU A 36 -6.08 -10.46 17.18
C LEU A 36 -6.99 -9.61 18.07
N PRO A 37 -8.16 -9.19 17.59
CA PRO A 37 -9.11 -8.55 18.46
C PRO A 37 -9.62 -9.55 19.50
N GLU A 38 -9.65 -9.13 20.76
CA GLU A 38 -10.23 -9.94 21.83
C GLU A 38 -11.75 -9.71 21.88
N GLY A 39 -12.54 -10.79 21.80
CA GLY A 39 -13.99 -10.72 22.03
C GLY A 39 -14.82 -9.98 20.97
N ALA A 40 -15.96 -9.44 21.42
CA ALA A 40 -16.93 -8.68 20.62
C ALA A 40 -16.81 -7.18 20.91
N GLU A 41 -15.58 -6.66 20.90
CA GLU A 41 -15.32 -5.24 21.14
C GLU A 41 -15.79 -4.37 19.97
N GLU A 42 -16.18 -3.13 20.28
CA GLU A 42 -16.54 -2.15 19.26
C GLU A 42 -15.26 -1.61 18.59
N PHE A 43 -15.21 -1.69 17.27
CA PHE A 43 -14.04 -1.26 16.50
C PHE A 43 -14.20 0.17 16.00
N VAL A 44 -13.12 0.95 16.09
CA VAL A 44 -13.06 2.28 15.45
C VAL A 44 -12.26 2.17 14.16
N VAL A 45 -12.90 2.55 13.05
CA VAL A 45 -12.27 2.59 11.73
C VAL A 45 -11.85 4.02 11.42
N TYR A 46 -10.56 4.24 11.23
CA TYR A 46 -10.02 5.52 10.75
C TYR A 46 -9.76 5.44 9.25
N CYS A 47 -10.31 6.39 8.49
CA CYS A 47 -10.13 6.50 7.05
C CYS A 47 -9.36 7.78 6.71
N ASP A 48 -8.35 7.67 5.85
CA ASP A 48 -7.69 8.83 5.26
C ASP A 48 -8.45 9.30 4.01
N ALA A 49 -8.79 10.59 3.97
CA ALA A 49 -9.47 11.25 2.86
C ALA A 49 -8.52 12.03 1.94
N SER A 50 -7.21 11.81 2.04
CA SER A 50 -6.20 12.53 1.25
C SER A 50 -6.26 12.29 -0.26
N HIS A 51 -7.07 11.32 -0.72
CA HIS A 51 -7.10 10.80 -2.10
C HIS A 51 -5.75 10.26 -2.60
N LYS A 52 -4.77 10.09 -1.70
CA LYS A 52 -3.48 9.47 -1.99
C LYS A 52 -3.56 8.02 -1.55
N GLY A 53 -3.50 7.11 -2.50
CA GLY A 53 -3.34 5.68 -2.22
C GLY A 53 -1.97 5.40 -1.58
N LEU A 54 -1.85 4.20 -1.00
CA LEU A 54 -0.62 3.75 -0.34
C LEU A 54 0.54 3.50 -1.31
#